data_AF-A0A1H7Q564-F1
#
_entry.id   AF-A0A1H7Q564-F1
#
_cell.length_a   1.000
_cell.length_b   1.000
_cell.length_c   1.000
_cell.angle_alpha   90.00
_cell.angle_beta   90.00
_cell.angle_gamma   90.00
#
_symmetry.space_group_name_H-M   'P 1'
#
loop_
_entity.id
_entity.type
_entity.pdbx_description
1 polymer ?
#
loop_
_entity_poly.entity_id
_entity_poly.type
_entity_poly.pdbx_seq_one_letter_code
_entity_poly.pdbx_strand_id
1 'polypeptide(L)'
;MWNTYVAPQFKIPLINADRMMMSILPETDQAGMIPRWATKLRDFDENWMKVAQKGVQSFVGQALIRKASFGVETVFSHWRDLGGGMVESKIDLIEEMQAAGYFVLLVFVGLSNAPLSIARVATRAARGGHSVSTSKLLSRTLCRVQIKEDEVYDRRDQRGTMPAPIAEWMNRVSPREAA
;
A
#
# COMPACT_ATOMS: atom_id res chain seq x y z
N MET A 1 1.37 12.99 2.96
CA MET A 1 1.93 12.37 4.18
C MET A 1 3.38 11.98 3.95
N TRP A 2 3.67 10.96 3.13
CA TRP A 2 5.05 10.48 2.95
C TRP A 2 6.05 11.56 2.54
N ASN A 3 5.84 12.21 1.39
CA ASN A 3 6.81 13.20 0.87
C ASN A 3 6.97 14.44 1.75
N THR A 4 5.92 14.81 2.49
CA THR A 4 5.89 16.03 3.30
C THR A 4 6.55 15.82 4.66
N TYR A 5 6.33 14.66 5.28
CA TYR A 5 6.68 14.45 6.69
C TYR A 5 7.66 13.29 6.90
N VAL A 6 7.61 12.23 6.08
CA VAL A 6 8.39 11.01 6.27
C VAL A 6 9.68 11.05 5.46
N ALA A 7 9.59 11.29 4.14
CA ALA A 7 10.74 11.27 3.24
C ALA A 7 11.87 12.23 3.67
N PRO A 8 11.61 13.47 4.14
CA PRO A 8 12.67 14.37 4.59
C PRO A 8 13.41 13.88 5.84
N GLN A 9 12.74 13.11 6.71
CA GLN A 9 13.31 12.58 7.94
C GLN A 9 14.15 11.32 7.66
N PHE A 10 13.56 10.35 6.96
CA PHE A 10 14.21 9.06 6.69
C PHE A 10 15.15 9.09 5.47
N LYS A 11 15.01 10.08 4.58
CA LYS A 11 15.80 10.22 3.35
C LYS A 11 15.76 8.97 2.45
N ILE A 12 14.62 8.28 2.44
CA ILE A 12 14.36 7.10 1.60
C ILE A 12 13.32 7.42 0.51
N PRO A 13 13.48 6.87 -0.71
CA PRO A 13 12.50 7.03 -1.78
C PRO A 13 11.23 6.23 -1.49
N LEU A 14 10.09 6.69 -2.04
CA LEU A 14 8.82 5.94 -2.04
C LEU A 14 8.58 5.30 -3.40
N ILE A 15 8.47 3.98 -3.41
CA ILE A 15 8.01 3.21 -4.54
C ILE A 15 6.48 3.05 -4.42
N ASN A 16 5.74 3.53 -5.42
CA ASN A 16 4.28 3.49 -5.42
C ASN A 16 3.75 3.46 -6.87
N ALA A 17 2.76 2.61 -7.12
CA ALA A 17 2.24 2.38 -8.48
C ALA A 17 1.61 3.63 -9.08
N ASP A 18 0.84 4.40 -8.30
CA ASP A 18 0.22 5.64 -8.78
C ASP A 18 1.29 6.68 -9.12
N ARG A 19 2.38 6.76 -8.35
CA ARG A 19 3.51 7.65 -8.67
C ARG A 19 4.22 7.26 -9.96
N MET A 20 4.45 5.96 -10.17
CA MET A 20 5.01 5.46 -11.43
C MET A 20 4.08 5.77 -12.60
N MET A 21 2.78 5.57 -12.41
CA MET A 21 1.78 5.92 -13.41
C MET A 21 1.82 7.41 -13.74
N MET A 22 1.88 8.28 -12.73
CA MET A 22 1.97 9.73 -12.95
C MET A 22 3.29 10.16 -13.62
N SER A 23 4.39 9.43 -13.44
CA SER A 23 5.69 9.79 -14.06
C SER A 23 5.74 9.62 -15.57
N ILE A 24 4.79 8.88 -16.17
CA ILE A 24 4.68 8.69 -17.62
C ILE A 24 3.56 9.51 -18.25
N LEU A 25 2.81 10.27 -17.45
CA LEU A 25 1.72 11.13 -17.91
C LEU A 25 2.22 12.58 -18.06
N PRO A 26 1.48 13.42 -18.82
CA PRO A 26 1.80 14.84 -18.92
C PRO A 26 1.88 15.53 -17.56
N GLU A 27 2.70 16.57 -17.48
CA GLU A 27 2.77 17.43 -16.30
C GLU A 27 1.41 18.03 -15.95
N THR A 28 1.20 18.26 -14.66
CA THR A 28 -0.02 18.91 -14.17
C THR A 28 -0.01 20.39 -14.49
N ASP A 29 -1.18 20.95 -14.78
CA ASP A 29 -1.37 22.40 -14.87
C ASP A 29 -1.24 23.09 -13.48
N GLN A 30 -1.43 24.40 -13.45
CA GLN A 30 -1.39 25.20 -12.21
C GLN A 30 -2.44 24.77 -11.17
N ALA A 31 -3.52 24.10 -11.58
CA ALA A 31 -4.54 23.57 -10.70
C ALA A 31 -4.24 22.13 -10.23
N GLY A 32 -3.11 21.54 -10.65
CA GLY A 32 -2.75 20.16 -10.32
C GLY A 32 -3.45 19.11 -11.19
N MET A 33 -4.05 19.51 -12.32
CA MET A 33 -4.84 18.63 -13.18
C MET A 33 -4.03 18.15 -14.39
N ILE A 34 -4.29 16.92 -14.82
CA ILE A 34 -3.78 16.37 -16.09
C ILE A 34 -4.86 16.39 -17.17
N PRO A 35 -4.50 16.36 -18.47
CA PRO A 35 -5.48 16.32 -19.56
C PRO A 35 -6.47 15.17 -19.42
N ARG A 36 -7.71 15.36 -19.90
CA ARG A 36 -8.80 14.37 -19.75
C ARG A 36 -8.44 12.97 -20.24
N TRP A 37 -7.67 12.85 -21.32
CA TRP A 37 -7.24 11.55 -21.84
C TRP A 37 -6.30 10.84 -20.85
N ALA A 38 -5.40 11.59 -20.20
CA ALA A 38 -4.45 11.06 -19.22
C ALA A 38 -5.16 10.63 -17.94
N THR A 39 -6.15 11.40 -17.47
CA THR A 39 -7.03 10.99 -16.35
C THR A 39 -7.76 9.70 -16.65
N LYS A 40 -8.32 9.55 -17.87
CA LYS A 40 -9.02 8.33 -18.25
C LYS A 40 -8.09 7.12 -18.27
N LEU A 41 -6.90 7.28 -18.83
CA LEU A 41 -5.89 6.24 -18.92
C LEU A 41 -5.44 5.82 -17.50
N ARG A 42 -5.13 6.78 -16.62
CA ARG A 42 -4.77 6.52 -15.22
C ARG A 42 -5.87 5.81 -14.42
N ASP A 43 -7.12 6.23 -14.57
CA ASP A 43 -8.21 5.80 -13.67
C ASP A 43 -8.98 4.57 -14.17
N PHE A 44 -8.91 4.25 -15.47
CA PHE A 44 -9.73 3.19 -16.08
C PHE A 44 -8.99 2.20 -16.98
N ASP A 45 -7.73 2.47 -17.38
CA ASP A 45 -6.99 1.53 -18.23
C ASP A 45 -6.32 0.44 -17.39
N GLU A 46 -6.93 -0.75 -17.38
CA GLU A 46 -6.42 -1.88 -16.61
C GLU A 46 -5.03 -2.37 -17.07
N ASN A 47 -4.71 -2.21 -18.36
CA ASN A 47 -3.41 -2.64 -18.88
C ASN A 47 -2.31 -1.75 -18.31
N TRP A 48 -2.51 -0.44 -18.35
CA TRP A 48 -1.55 0.50 -17.76
C TRP A 48 -1.48 0.41 -16.23
N MET A 49 -2.59 0.12 -15.55
CA MET A 49 -2.56 -0.19 -14.12
C MET A 49 -1.68 -1.41 -13.81
N LYS A 50 -1.80 -2.50 -14.60
CA LYS A 50 -0.96 -3.69 -14.46
C LYS A 50 0.51 -3.40 -14.77
N VAL A 51 0.79 -2.60 -15.79
CA VAL A 51 2.16 -2.15 -16.12
C VAL A 51 2.77 -1.38 -14.94
N ALA A 52 2.05 -0.42 -14.36
CA ALA A 52 2.52 0.34 -13.21
C ALA A 52 2.78 -0.56 -11.99
N GLN A 53 1.89 -1.51 -11.72
CA GLN A 53 2.07 -2.51 -10.66
C GLN A 53 3.29 -3.41 -10.90
N LYS A 54 3.51 -3.86 -12.14
CA LYS A 54 4.69 -4.67 -12.47
C LYS A 54 5.97 -3.86 -12.38
N GLY A 55 5.92 -2.58 -12.76
CA GLY A 55 7.01 -1.62 -12.56
C GLY A 55 7.42 -1.51 -11.09
N VAL A 56 6.45 -1.43 -10.17
CA VAL A 56 6.73 -1.44 -8.72
C VAL A 56 7.46 -2.72 -8.32
N GLN A 57 6.97 -3.90 -8.74
CA GLN A 57 7.62 -5.18 -8.43
C GLN A 57 9.08 -5.21 -8.93
N SER A 58 9.31 -4.75 -10.16
CA SER A 58 10.65 -4.72 -10.76
C SER A 58 11.59 -3.75 -10.02
N PHE A 59 11.13 -2.55 -9.67
CA PHE A 59 11.93 -1.59 -8.90
C PHE A 59 12.28 -2.12 -7.50
N VAL A 60 11.31 -2.73 -6.83
CA VAL A 60 11.53 -3.36 -5.52
C VAL A 60 12.54 -4.49 -5.63
N GLY A 61 12.40 -5.39 -6.61
CA GLY A 61 13.36 -6.47 -6.83
C GLY A 61 14.78 -5.96 -7.08
N GLN A 62 14.95 -4.90 -7.86
CA GLN A 62 16.26 -4.28 -8.07
C GLN A 62 16.81 -3.63 -6.79
N ALA A 63 15.95 -2.97 -5.99
CA ALA A 63 16.37 -2.42 -4.71
C ALA A 63 16.83 -3.51 -3.73
N LEU A 64 16.11 -4.64 -3.67
CA LEU A 64 16.48 -5.82 -2.88
C LEU A 64 17.86 -6.34 -3.27
N ILE A 65 18.12 -6.57 -4.56
CA ILE A 65 19.42 -7.03 -5.07
C ILE A 65 20.54 -6.07 -4.68
N ARG A 66 20.28 -4.76 -4.74
CA ARG A 66 21.27 -3.71 -4.42
C ARG A 66 21.37 -3.38 -2.93
N LYS A 67 20.55 -3.99 -2.08
CA LYS A 67 20.43 -3.66 -0.64
C LYS A 67 20.15 -2.16 -0.40
N ALA A 68 19.42 -1.51 -1.30
CA ALA A 68 19.08 -0.10 -1.19
C ALA A 68 17.87 0.11 -0.28
N SER A 69 17.90 1.10 0.61
CA SER A 69 16.73 1.41 1.46
C SER A 69 15.62 2.08 0.64
N PHE A 70 14.37 1.64 0.83
CA PHE A 70 13.20 2.21 0.17
C PHE A 70 11.95 2.08 1.06
N GLY A 71 10.97 2.94 0.83
CA GLY A 71 9.60 2.73 1.27
C GLY A 71 8.75 2.20 0.12
N VAL A 72 7.75 1.37 0.42
CA VAL A 72 6.74 0.95 -0.55
C VAL A 72 5.35 1.24 0.02
N GLU A 73 4.50 1.90 -0.76
CA GLU A 73 3.08 2.06 -0.43
C GLU A 73 2.26 1.12 -1.28
N THR A 74 1.46 0.29 -0.62
CA THR A 74 0.57 -0.65 -1.29
C THR A 74 -0.76 -0.78 -0.54
N VAL A 75 -1.80 -1.17 -1.27
CA VAL A 75 -3.05 -1.60 -0.66
C VAL A 75 -3.02 -3.12 -0.52
N PHE A 76 -3.14 -3.58 0.72
CA PHE A 76 -3.24 -4.99 1.08
C PHE A 76 -4.64 -5.55 0.82
N SER A 77 -5.08 -5.47 -0.43
CA SER A 77 -6.38 -5.99 -0.88
C SER A 77 -6.26 -7.27 -1.71
N HIS A 78 -5.05 -7.80 -1.92
CA HIS A 78 -4.83 -9.02 -2.68
C HIS A 78 -4.64 -10.18 -1.72
N TRP A 79 -5.60 -11.09 -1.73
CA TRP A 79 -5.60 -12.36 -1.00
C TRP A 79 -6.26 -13.38 -1.90
N ARG A 80 -5.47 -14.31 -2.44
CA ARG A 80 -5.97 -15.38 -3.30
C ARG A 80 -5.53 -16.71 -2.74
N ASP A 81 -6.47 -17.44 -2.18
CA ASP A 81 -6.28 -18.83 -1.78
C ASP A 81 -6.03 -19.67 -3.05
N LEU A 82 -4.87 -20.34 -3.08
CA LEU A 82 -4.46 -21.23 -4.17
C LEU A 82 -4.77 -22.69 -3.86
N GLY A 83 -5.33 -22.98 -2.68
CA GLY A 83 -5.55 -24.33 -2.17
C GLY A 83 -4.29 -24.92 -1.52
N GLY A 84 -4.46 -25.95 -0.70
CA GLY A 84 -3.36 -26.65 -0.04
C GLY A 84 -2.60 -25.81 1.00
N GLY A 85 -3.23 -24.76 1.53
CA GLY A 85 -2.62 -23.83 2.50
C GLY A 85 -1.70 -22.78 1.85
N MET A 86 -1.62 -22.73 0.52
CA MET A 86 -0.89 -21.68 -0.20
C MET A 86 -1.81 -20.50 -0.47
N VAL A 87 -1.31 -19.29 -0.18
CA VAL A 87 -2.02 -18.05 -0.43
C VAL A 87 -1.10 -17.09 -1.16
N GLU A 88 -1.54 -16.61 -2.33
CA GLU A 88 -0.87 -15.53 -3.04
C GLU A 88 -1.27 -14.20 -2.43
N SER A 89 -0.28 -13.46 -1.97
CA SER A 89 -0.48 -12.31 -1.12
C SER A 89 0.65 -11.31 -1.27
N LYS A 90 0.39 -10.03 -0.97
CA LYS A 90 1.48 -9.05 -0.88
C LYS A 90 2.38 -9.26 0.36
N ILE A 91 2.08 -10.26 1.19
CA ILE A 91 2.95 -10.76 2.27
C ILE A 91 4.25 -11.29 1.70
N ASP A 92 4.21 -11.97 0.56
CA ASP A 92 5.37 -12.65 0.00
C ASP A 92 6.54 -11.66 -0.17
N LEU A 93 6.23 -10.41 -0.50
CA LEU A 93 7.22 -9.34 -0.58
C LEU A 93 7.86 -8.95 0.76
N ILE A 94 7.10 -8.97 1.87
CA ILE A 94 7.64 -8.70 3.22
C ILE A 94 8.58 -9.83 3.62
N GLU A 95 8.19 -11.08 3.39
CA GLU A 95 9.02 -12.25 3.65
C GLU A 95 10.31 -12.20 2.82
N GLU A 96 10.23 -11.84 1.54
CA GLU A 96 11.38 -11.61 0.66
C GLU A 96 12.32 -10.49 1.19
N MET A 97 11.77 -9.37 1.66
CA MET A 97 12.57 -8.29 2.25
C MET A 97 13.31 -8.75 3.51
N GLN A 98 12.62 -9.45 4.41
CA GLN A 98 13.22 -10.00 5.64
C GLN A 98 14.32 -11.00 5.31
N ALA A 99 14.08 -11.92 4.37
CA ALA A 99 15.07 -12.89 3.89
C ALA A 99 16.29 -12.21 3.24
N ALA A 100 16.11 -11.05 2.59
CA ALA A 100 17.18 -10.24 2.05
C ALA A 100 17.96 -9.43 3.13
N GLY A 101 17.58 -9.54 4.41
CA GLY A 101 18.24 -8.90 5.54
C GLY A 101 17.76 -7.47 5.83
N TYR A 102 16.59 -7.08 5.33
CA TYR A 102 16.02 -5.76 5.61
C TYR A 102 15.39 -5.72 7.00
N PHE A 103 15.57 -4.59 7.67
CA PHE A 103 14.67 -4.18 8.74
C PHE A 103 13.38 -3.63 8.13
N VAL A 104 12.27 -4.37 8.26
CA VAL A 104 10.98 -3.99 7.68
C VAL A 104 10.11 -3.30 8.72
N LEU A 105 9.79 -2.02 8.48
CA LEU A 105 8.83 -1.26 9.27
C LEU A 105 7.48 -1.22 8.54
N LEU A 106 6.46 -1.88 9.10
CA LEU A 106 5.13 -1.93 8.53
C LEU A 106 4.20 -0.91 9.20
N VAL A 107 3.78 0.10 8.44
CA VAL A 107 2.87 1.15 8.92
C VAL A 107 1.52 1.03 8.23
N PHE A 108 0.51 0.58 8.96
CA PHE A 108 -0.86 0.58 8.47
C PHE A 108 -1.56 1.91 8.79
N VAL A 109 -2.02 2.58 7.73
CA VAL A 109 -2.79 3.83 7.86
C VAL A 109 -4.28 3.54 7.62
N GLY A 110 -5.00 3.28 8.71
CA GLY A 110 -6.44 3.12 8.71
C GLY A 110 -7.21 4.44 8.78
N LEU A 111 -8.50 4.40 8.43
CA LEU A 111 -9.47 5.42 8.80
C LEU A 111 -10.51 4.81 9.73
N SER A 112 -11.11 5.62 10.60
CA SER A 112 -12.09 5.15 11.58
C SER A 112 -13.39 4.63 10.96
N ASN A 113 -13.73 5.05 9.74
CA ASN A 113 -14.89 4.54 9.01
C ASN A 113 -14.77 4.73 7.49
N ALA A 114 -15.60 4.00 6.75
CA ALA A 114 -15.62 4.03 5.29
C ALA A 114 -16.09 5.38 4.69
N PRO A 115 -17.10 6.09 5.24
CA PRO A 115 -17.48 7.42 4.77
C PRO A 115 -16.32 8.42 4.73
N LEU A 116 -15.45 8.44 5.75
CA LEU A 116 -14.25 9.27 5.75
C LEU A 116 -13.28 8.89 4.62
N SER A 117 -13.17 7.59 4.29
CA SER A 117 -12.34 7.11 3.19
C SER A 117 -12.86 7.62 1.84
N ILE A 118 -14.19 7.51 1.64
CA ILE A 118 -14.88 7.99 0.45
C ILE A 118 -14.69 9.51 0.30
N ALA A 119 -14.98 10.28 1.36
CA ALA A 119 -14.81 11.73 1.34
C ALA A 119 -13.36 12.13 1.04
N ARG A 120 -12.37 11.47 1.66
CA ARG A 120 -10.95 11.74 1.41
C ARG A 120 -10.52 11.42 -0.02
N VAL A 121 -11.05 10.37 -0.63
CA VAL A 121 -10.79 10.05 -2.06
C VAL A 121 -11.44 11.09 -2.95
N ALA A 122 -12.70 11.45 -2.71
CA ALA A 122 -13.41 12.46 -3.48
C ALA A 122 -12.69 13.82 -3.46
N THR A 123 -12.26 14.30 -2.28
CA THR A 123 -11.52 15.56 -2.15
C THR A 123 -10.18 15.55 -2.89
N ARG A 124 -9.47 14.41 -2.91
CA ARG A 124 -8.21 14.29 -3.66
C ARG A 124 -8.44 14.20 -5.15
N ALA A 125 -9.46 13.46 -5.59
CA ALA A 125 -9.81 13.37 -7.01
C ALA A 125 -10.22 14.75 -7.57
N ALA A 126 -10.95 15.55 -6.80
CA ALA A 126 -11.27 16.93 -7.14
C ALA A 126 -10.02 17.85 -7.27
N ARG A 127 -8.88 17.43 -6.73
CA ARG A 127 -7.57 18.11 -6.82
C ARG A 127 -6.59 17.38 -7.74
N GLY A 128 -7.11 16.63 -8.72
CA GLY A 128 -6.28 15.94 -9.73
C GLY A 128 -5.69 14.60 -9.30
N GLY A 129 -6.01 14.09 -8.11
CA GLY A 129 -5.59 12.76 -7.64
C GLY A 129 -6.32 11.60 -8.33
N HIS A 130 -5.82 10.38 -8.12
CA HIS A 130 -6.45 9.14 -8.62
C HIS A 130 -7.81 8.89 -7.95
N SER A 131 -8.81 8.53 -8.74
CA SER A 131 -10.14 8.15 -8.28
C SER A 131 -10.24 6.64 -8.04
N VAL A 132 -10.95 6.24 -6.99
CA VAL A 132 -11.21 4.83 -6.66
C VAL A 132 -12.70 4.64 -6.43
N SER A 133 -13.28 3.56 -6.98
CA SER A 133 -14.71 3.28 -6.83
C SER A 133 -15.11 3.07 -5.37
N THR A 134 -16.30 3.54 -5.00
CA THR A 134 -16.86 3.38 -3.65
C THR A 134 -16.91 1.91 -3.22
N SER A 135 -17.25 1.00 -4.12
CA SER A 135 -17.25 -0.44 -3.88
C SER A 135 -15.88 -0.97 -3.44
N LYS A 136 -14.80 -0.54 -4.12
CA LYS A 136 -13.42 -0.88 -3.76
C LYS A 136 -12.98 -0.25 -2.43
N LEU A 137 -13.57 0.86 -2.01
CA LEU A 137 -13.26 1.51 -0.74
C LEU A 137 -13.97 0.83 0.44
N LEU A 138 -15.20 0.38 0.24
CA LEU A 138 -15.98 -0.34 1.25
C LEU A 138 -15.40 -1.73 1.57
N SER A 139 -14.75 -2.38 0.60
CA SER A 139 -14.12 -3.69 0.78
C SER A 139 -12.79 -3.65 1.55
N ARG A 140 -12.36 -2.48 2.06
CA ARG A 140 -11.07 -2.28 2.73
C ARG A 140 -11.29 -1.97 4.22
N THR A 141 -10.80 -2.83 5.10
CA THR A 141 -10.71 -2.62 6.56
C THR A 141 -9.31 -3.07 7.04
N LEU A 142 -8.75 -2.47 8.10
CA LEU A 142 -7.33 -2.66 8.52
C LEU A 142 -7.17 -2.83 10.05
N CYS A 143 -6.09 -3.51 10.50
CA CYS A 143 -5.68 -3.72 11.91
C CYS A 143 -4.15 -3.90 12.10
N ARG A 144 -3.52 -3.15 13.03
CA ARG A 144 -2.13 -3.25 13.63
C ARG A 144 -0.99 -2.39 13.05
N VAL A 145 -0.11 -1.87 13.93
CA VAL A 145 1.20 -1.20 13.71
C VAL A 145 2.24 -1.75 14.72
N GLN A 146 3.42 -2.18 14.26
CA GLN A 146 4.52 -2.69 15.10
C GLN A 146 5.86 -2.06 14.70
N ILE A 147 6.75 -1.82 15.67
CA ILE A 147 8.10 -1.26 15.48
C ILE A 147 9.10 -2.19 16.18
N LYS A 148 9.94 -2.93 15.42
CA LYS A 148 10.82 -3.99 15.98
C LYS A 148 10.02 -5.03 16.78
N GLU A 149 10.43 -5.32 18.03
CA GLU A 149 9.70 -6.15 18.98
C GLU A 149 8.53 -5.41 19.64
N ASP A 150 8.51 -4.07 19.58
CA ASP A 150 7.53 -3.25 20.28
C ASP A 150 6.23 -3.10 19.49
N GLU A 151 5.14 -3.61 20.07
CA GLU A 151 3.79 -3.38 19.58
C GLU A 151 3.29 -1.98 19.97
N VAL A 152 2.99 -1.15 18.97
CA VAL A 152 2.55 0.25 19.19
C VAL A 152 1.03 0.40 19.08
N TYR A 153 0.39 -0.40 18.23
CA TYR A 153 -1.06 -0.41 18.09
C TYR A 153 -1.52 -1.76 17.54
N ASP A 154 -2.48 -2.41 18.17
CA ASP A 154 -3.12 -3.61 17.62
C ASP A 154 -4.64 -3.48 17.70
N ARG A 155 -5.32 -3.56 16.55
CA ARG A 155 -6.78 -3.59 16.54
C ARG A 155 -7.33 -4.97 16.93
N ARG A 156 -6.52 -6.03 17.02
CA ARG A 156 -6.89 -7.28 17.71
C ARG A 156 -7.19 -7.06 19.18
N ASP A 157 -6.53 -6.09 19.80
CA ASP A 157 -6.72 -5.75 21.22
C ASP A 157 -7.80 -4.68 21.44
N GLN A 158 -8.27 -4.03 20.37
CA GLN A 158 -9.43 -3.15 20.42
C GLN A 158 -10.68 -3.94 20.10
N ARG A 159 -11.65 -4.02 21.05
CA ARG A 159 -12.90 -4.77 20.89
C ARG A 159 -13.57 -4.49 19.54
N GLY A 160 -13.39 -5.41 18.60
CA GLY A 160 -13.93 -5.34 17.24
C GLY A 160 -13.54 -6.61 16.46
N THR A 161 -14.42 -7.06 15.56
CA THR A 161 -14.13 -8.23 14.73
C THR A 161 -13.18 -7.86 13.60
N MET A 162 -11.98 -8.45 13.63
CA MET A 162 -11.03 -8.36 12.54
C MET A 162 -11.39 -9.38 11.44
N PRO A 163 -11.40 -8.99 10.15
CA PRO A 163 -11.60 -9.95 9.06
C PRO A 163 -10.57 -11.09 9.12
N ALA A 164 -11.02 -12.34 8.94
CA ALA A 164 -10.17 -13.52 9.06
C ALA A 164 -8.89 -13.50 8.18
N PRO A 165 -8.92 -13.02 6.92
CA PRO A 165 -7.69 -12.90 6.12
C PRO A 165 -6.65 -11.97 6.76
N ILE A 166 -7.10 -10.91 7.44
CA ILE A 166 -6.22 -9.97 8.13
C ILE A 166 -5.65 -10.62 9.40
N ALA A 167 -6.43 -11.46 10.08
CA ALA A 167 -5.95 -12.23 11.23
C ALA A 167 -4.79 -13.15 10.86
N GLU A 168 -4.97 -13.91 9.79
CA GLU A 168 -3.98 -14.83 9.27
C GLU A 168 -2.72 -14.09 8.81
N TRP A 169 -2.90 -12.95 8.14
CA TRP A 169 -1.81 -12.05 7.79
C TRP A 169 -0.95 -11.68 8.99
N MET A 170 -1.60 -11.17 10.03
CA MET A 170 -0.92 -10.66 11.21
C MET A 170 -0.06 -11.73 11.89
N ASN A 171 -0.50 -12.99 11.86
CA ASN A 171 0.25 -14.11 12.42
C ASN A 171 1.50 -14.46 11.59
N ARG A 172 1.54 -14.14 10.29
CA ARG A 172 2.70 -14.42 9.42
C ARG A 172 3.73 -13.30 9.45
N VAL A 173 3.30 -12.07 9.22
CA VAL A 173 4.23 -10.93 9.06
C VAL A 173 4.70 -10.34 10.39
N SER A 174 3.96 -10.61 11.46
CA SER A 174 4.16 -10.00 12.77
C SER A 174 3.60 -10.91 13.87
N PRO A 175 4.05 -12.18 13.93
CA PRO A 175 3.60 -13.13 14.95
C PRO A 175 3.83 -12.55 16.36
N ARG A 176 2.94 -12.88 17.29
CA ARG A 176 3.25 -12.69 18.72
C ARG A 176 4.35 -13.69 19.07
N GLU A 177 5.36 -13.24 19.81
CA GLU A 177 6.27 -14.18 20.46
C GLU A 177 5.44 -15.12 21.35
N ALA A 178 5.74 -16.41 21.30
CA ALA A 178 5.14 -17.35 22.23
C ALA A 178 5.57 -16.94 23.64
N ALA A 179 4.58 -16.62 24.48
CA ALA A 179 4.78 -16.35 25.90
C ALA A 179 5.31 -17.60 26.63
#